data_AF-A0A1F5EWM6-F1
#
_entry.id   AF-A0A1F5EWM6-F1
#
_cell.length_a   1.000
_cell.length_b   1.000
_cell.length_c   1.000
_cell.angle_alpha   90.00
_cell.angle_beta   90.00
_cell.angle_gamma   90.00
#
_symmetry.space_group_name_H-M   'P 1'
#
loop_
_entity.id
_entity.type
_entity.pdbx_description
1 polymer ?
#
loop_
_entity_poly.entity_id
_entity_poly.type
_entity_poly.pdbx_seq_one_letter_code
_entity_poly.pdbx_strand_id
1 'polypeptide(L)' 'MVSIPPTMSVGSVVGTIKQNTTRELKKRFPFLKEVYWRGNGIWSDGYFVSTVGINETIIAKYIEDQGRKDAGQTKFEIS' A
#
# COMPACT_ATOMS: atom_id res chain seq x y z
N MET A 1 -12.11 4.09 -1.22
CA MET A 1 -11.11 4.89 -0.50
C MET A 1 -10.14 3.94 0.19
N VAL A 2 -8.85 4.28 0.26
CA VAL A 2 -7.82 3.44 0.90
C VAL A 2 -7.10 4.31 1.93
N SER A 3 -6.94 3.79 3.16
CA SER A 3 -6.06 4.41 4.16
C SER A 3 -4.67 3.81 4.01
N ILE A 4 -3.67 4.66 3.85
CA ILE A 4 -2.28 4.25 3.61
C ILE A 4 -1.44 4.69 4.80
N PRO A 5 -0.67 3.79 5.44
CA PRO A 5 0.29 4.17 6.46
C PRO A 5 1.29 5.19 5.91
N PRO A 6 1.66 6.24 6.66
CA PRO A 6 2.59 7.25 6.19
C PRO A 6 4.02 6.71 5.95
N THR A 7 4.34 5.53 6.49
CA THR A 7 5.60 4.82 6.26
C THR A 7 5.69 4.19 4.87
N MET A 8 4.59 4.15 4.11
CA MET A 8 4.52 3.57 2.77
C MET A 8 4.25 4.65 1.73
N SER A 9 4.95 4.58 0.59
CA SER A 9 4.63 5.45 -0.53
C SER A 9 3.30 5.04 -1.18
N VAL A 10 2.54 6.03 -1.66
CA VAL A 10 1.28 5.77 -2.39
C VAL A 10 1.54 4.89 -3.62
N GLY A 11 2.62 5.16 -4.36
CA GLY A 11 2.98 4.38 -5.55
C GLY A 11 3.25 2.91 -5.23
N SER A 12 3.93 2.63 -4.12
CA SER A 12 4.16 1.24 -3.67
C SER A 12 2.84 0.53 -3.39
N VAL A 13 1.92 1.16 -2.66
CA VAL A 13 0.60 0.57 -2.35
C VAL A 13 -0.20 0.31 -3.63
N VAL A 14 -0.27 1.29 -4.53
CA VAL A 14 -0.98 1.12 -5.81
C VAL A 14 -0.34 0.00 -6.65
N GLY A 15 0.98 -0.07 -6.69
CA GLY A 15 1.71 -1.15 -7.35
C GLY A 15 1.34 -2.53 -6.79
N THR A 16 1.34 -2.69 -5.47
CA THR A 16 0.93 -3.93 -4.80
C THR A 16 -0.52 -4.30 -5.13
N ILE A 17 -1.44 -3.34 -5.12
CA ILE A 17 -2.84 -3.58 -5.49
C ILE A 17 -2.95 -4.05 -6.95
N LYS A 18 -2.31 -3.33 -7.89
CA LYS A 18 -2.31 -3.68 -9.32
C LYS A 18 -1.74 -5.09 -9.57
N GLN A 19 -0.63 -5.42 -8.91
CA GLN A 19 0.01 -6.74 -9.04
C GLN A 19 -0.87 -7.87 -8.49
N ASN A 20 -1.37 -7.71 -7.25
CA ASN A 20 -2.19 -8.74 -6.61
C ASN A 20 -3.50 -8.99 -7.37
N THR A 21 -4.16 -7.92 -7.80
CA THR A 21 -5.40 -8.04 -8.58
C THR A 21 -5.14 -8.63 -9.97
N THR A 22 -4.05 -8.27 -10.64
CA THR A 22 -3.64 -8.90 -11.91
C THR A 22 -3.46 -10.41 -11.74
N ARG A 23 -2.76 -10.82 -10.67
CA ARG A 23 -2.54 -12.24 -10.37
C ARG A 23 -3.87 -12.96 -10.15
N GLU A 24 -4.76 -12.39 -9.37
CA GLU A 24 -6.04 -13.01 -9.03
C GLU A 24 -6.98 -13.08 -10.24
N LEU A 25 -7.05 -12.02 -11.04
CA LEU A 25 -7.82 -12.00 -12.28
C LEU A 25 -7.32 -13.06 -13.28
N LYS A 26 -6.00 -13.18 -13.48
CA LYS A 26 -5.42 -14.21 -14.36
C LYS A 26 -5.66 -15.65 -13.86
N LYS A 27 -5.80 -15.85 -12.55
CA LYS A 27 -6.16 -17.15 -11.97
C LYS A 27 -7.62 -17.47 -12.19
N ARG A 28 -8.51 -16.52 -11.89
CA ARG A 28 -9.97 -16.69 -12.00
C ARG A 28 -10.45 -16.75 -13.45
N PHE A 29 -9.78 -16.03 -14.35
CA PHE A 29 -10.16 -15.90 -15.75
C PHE A 29 -8.95 -16.23 -16.65
N PRO A 30 -8.69 -17.52 -16.93
CA PRO A 30 -7.53 -17.95 -17.69
C PRO A 30 -7.41 -17.30 -19.07
N PHE A 31 -8.54 -16.97 -19.72
CA PHE A 31 -8.56 -16.32 -21.03
C PHE A 31 -7.84 -14.96 -21.03
N LEU A 32 -7.73 -14.27 -19.88
CA LEU A 32 -7.00 -13.00 -19.79
C LEU A 32 -5.49 -13.19 -20.06
N LYS A 33 -4.94 -14.39 -19.92
CA LYS A 33 -3.54 -14.65 -20.31
C LYS A 33 -3.36 -14.50 -21.82
N GLU A 34 -4.33 -14.97 -22.60
CA GLU A 34 -4.33 -14.87 -24.06
C GLU A 34 -4.64 -13.45 -24.54
N VAL A 35 -5.48 -12.69 -23.83
CA VAL A 35 -5.76 -11.29 -24.20
C VAL A 35 -4.53 -10.40 -23.94
N TYR A 36 -3.82 -10.65 -22.85
CA TYR A 36 -2.72 -9.82 -22.36
C TYR A 36 -1.32 -10.46 -22.53
N TRP A 37 -1.16 -11.33 -23.54
CA TRP A 37 0.03 -12.18 -23.71
C TRP A 37 1.30 -11.44 -24.12
N ARG A 38 1.19 -10.31 -24.85
CA ARG A 38 2.35 -9.53 -25.37
C ARG A 38 2.96 -8.55 -24.38
N GLY A 39 2.91 -8.87 -23.09
CA GLY A 39 3.39 -7.97 -22.04
C GLY A 39 2.47 -6.78 -21.77
N ASN A 40 1.26 -6.76 -22.34
CA ASN A 40 0.25 -5.79 -21.96
C ASN A 40 -0.17 -6.07 -20.51
N GLY A 41 0.01 -5.09 -19.63
CA GLY A 41 -0.54 -5.14 -18.28
C GLY A 41 -2.07 -5.14 -18.33
N ILE A 42 -2.72 -5.79 -17.37
CA ILE A 42 -4.18 -5.64 -17.17
C ILE A 42 -4.53 -4.19 -16.81
N TRP A 43 -3.60 -3.52 -16.13
CA TRP A 43 -3.71 -2.14 -15.72
C TRP A 43 -2.72 -1.27 -16.51
N SER A 44 -3.05 0.01 -16.67
CA SER A 44 -2.11 1.02 -17.16
C SER A 44 -0.94 1.22 -16.19
N ASP A 45 0.19 1.70 -16.68
CA ASP A 45 1.36 2.02 -15.84
C ASP A 45 1.04 3.17 -14.86
N GLY A 46 0.38 4.21 -15.37
CA GLY A 46 -0.02 5.37 -14.59
C GLY A 46 -1.12 5.10 -13.56
N TYR A 47 -1.22 5.97 -12.56
CA TYR A 47 -2.30 6.04 -11.59
C TYR A 47 -2.58 7.49 -11.21
N PHE A 48 -3.79 7.77 -10.75
CA PHE A 48 -4.20 9.06 -10.22
C PHE A 48 -4.57 8.90 -8.74
N VAL A 49 -4.18 9.87 -7.92
CA VAL A 49 -4.53 9.92 -6.50
C VAL A 49 -4.93 11.34 -6.12
N SER A 50 -5.95 11.44 -5.29
CA SER A 50 -6.30 12.68 -4.59
C SER A 50 -6.40 12.38 -3.11
N THR A 51 -5.86 13.25 -2.27
CA THR A 51 -5.94 13.13 -0.82
C THR A 51 -7.31 13.62 -0.36
N VAL A 52 -7.98 12.83 0.45
CA VAL A 52 -9.22 13.25 1.12
C VAL A 52 -8.85 13.56 2.57
N GLY A 53 -9.22 14.78 3.00
CA GLY A 53 -8.98 15.39 4.32
C GLY A 53 -8.32 14.49 5.36
N ILE A 54 -7.00 14.62 5.49
CA ILE A 54 -6.27 14.05 6.63
C ILE A 54 -6.72 14.85 7.86
N ASN A 55 -7.48 14.20 8.74
CA ASN A 55 -7.91 14.80 10.00
C ASN A 55 -6.69 14.88 10.95
N GLU A 56 -6.47 16.04 11.58
CA GLU A 56 -5.45 16.27 12.60
C GLU A 56 -5.46 15.18 13.69
N THR A 57 -6.64 14.65 14.02
CA THR A 57 -6.79 13.53 14.98
C THR A 57 -6.05 12.27 14.53
N ILE A 58 -6.04 11.95 13.23
CA ILE A 58 -5.37 10.77 12.69
C ILE A 58 -3.85 10.96 12.71
N ILE A 59 -3.37 12.18 12.39
CA ILE A 59 -1.95 12.53 12.46
C ILE A 59 -1.46 12.44 13.90
N ALA A 60 -2.19 13.07 14.84
CA ALA A 60 -1.86 13.07 16.25
C ALA A 60 -1.77 11.64 16.82
N LYS A 61 -2.76 10.80 16.50
CA LYS A 61 -2.76 9.39 16.90
C LYS A 61 -1.58 8.62 16.32
N TYR A 62 -1.22 8.86 15.05
CA TYR A 62 -0.05 8.23 14.46
C TYR A 62 1.25 8.63 15.18
N ILE A 63 1.44 9.93 15.47
CA ILE A 63 2.64 10.42 16.18
C ILE A 63 2.72 9.80 17.59
N GLU A 64 1.60 9.77 18.31
CA GLU A 64 1.54 9.19 19.66
C GLU A 64 1.86 7.69 19.66
N ASP A 65 1.28 6.94 18.72
CA ASP A 65 1.51 5.50 18.60
C ASP A 65 2.96 5.20 18.16
N GLN A 66 3.54 6.06 17.33
CA GLN A 66 4.94 5.93 16.92
C GLN A 66 5.89 6.22 18.10
N GLY A 67 5.66 7.32 18.83
CA GLY A 67 6.46 7.65 20.02
C GLY A 67 6.42 6.55 21.09
N ARG A 68 5.27 5.89 21.28
CA ARG A 68 5.15 4.73 22.19
C ARG A 68 5.96 3.52 21.73
N LYS A 69 6.00 3.23 20.43
CA LYS A 69 6.82 2.14 19.88
C LYS A 69 8.31 2.42 20.04
N ASP A 70 8.73 3.63 19.74
CA ASP A 70 10.14 4.03 19.80
C ASP A 70 10.63 4.07 21.26
N ALA A 71 9.80 4.51 22.21
CA ALA A 71 10.13 4.50 23.65
C ALA A 71 10.28 3.08 24.24
N GLY A 72 9.62 2.08 23.66
CA GLY A 72 9.77 0.67 24.05
C GLY A 72 11.07 0.02 23.59
N GLN A 73 11.74 0.56 22.56
CA GLN A 73 12.98 0.04 22.02
C GLN A 73 14.23 0.38 22.85
N THR A 74 14.15 1.35 23.77
CA THR A 74 15.29 1.79 24.59
C THR A 74 15.59 0.86 25.78
N LYS A 75 14.79 -0.19 26.02
CA LYS A 75 15.09 -1.20 27.04
C LYS A 75 16.01 -2.29 26.47
N PHE A 76 17.22 -1.92 26.07
CA PHE A 76 18.30 -2.89 26.00
C PHE A 76 18.81 -3.12 27.42
N GLU A 77 18.53 -4.32 27.95
CA GLU A 77 19.09 -4.81 29.20
C GLU A 77 20.61 -4.77 29.11
N ILE A 78 21.23 -3.90 29.90
CA ILE A 78 22.65 -3.99 30.19
C ILE A 78 22.74 -5.01 31.33
N SER A 79 22.96 -6.28 30.99
CA SER A 79 23.41 -7.31 31.93
C SER A 79 24.89 -7.60 31.72
#